data_AF-A0A1Y2EZ77-F1
#
_entry.id   AF-A0A1Y2EZ77-F1
#
_cell.length_a   1.000
_cell.length_b   1.000
_cell.length_c   1.000
_cell.angle_alpha   90.00
_cell.angle_beta   90.00
_cell.angle_gamma   90.00
#
_symmetry.space_group_name_H-M   'P 1'
#
loop_
_entity.id
_entity.type
_entity.pdbx_description
1 polymer ?
#
loop_
_entity_poly.entity_id
_entity_poly.type
_entity_poly.pdbx_seq_one_letter_code
_entity_poly.pdbx_strand_id
1 'polypeptide(L)'
;MMETYSILFSKPSLPSTVQSSTSTTTSTTSSSATPTVAAVVSTTVATRTPRTVPTTTSKLTTTTTKSSTTSKTSSTSSSSSSSSLSSSTPGYTLVSTTPAYTLVPTTTTTVDTTTSTTATTTTTTVASTTTSAAATCVPTPTGFDGTAPGFLTLCTTRYCDATPVSAVHWSGYDGVVTRAEIETTLGLIGKTQPVLSNGLGNILANGAFGQAIVSAGQIYETTGDRRALDLALQMADNILAIRNDPNTGVILWTGKREQVWPTKPFYPSNTSVLVYAGCEQGLIVSNMVLPAIYILKSPCLWDMIPSKVAGWSGPTAFSDTATYKERALALIAAGDLVYSNYFLPLFFDSSANIIQPNDARWNLVGDNGSSNLPGLPMAWNRRMMVLDGLHKLATSHETTAAFDSSLSSAYDSFIAVNVKGFIADMTPTYADNGLPTYDWDYTVNKDNTEEVKGQHGFWDILGVWQAWQRNPTLFGTTETLMQRLANTMMYVVLEKQGLFYAFIDGTSTVADPSVTYLWGEWAYYGKWIVSWYRQVAIANKANLSKGLWVSTPLIWAKNKFVTATWAGEFTNGAGYIAGTE
;
A
#
# COMPACT_ATOMS: atom_id res chain seq x y z
N MET A 1 -13.80 35.25 15.12
CA MET A 1 -15.07 34.53 14.90
C MET A 1 -14.76 33.34 14.01
N MET A 2 -14.78 32.13 14.56
CA MET A 2 -14.61 30.88 13.80
C MET A 2 -15.90 30.08 13.98
N GLU A 3 -16.56 29.74 12.88
CA GLU A 3 -17.70 28.82 12.90
C GLU A 3 -17.18 27.38 12.88
N THR A 4 -17.55 26.61 13.91
CA THR A 4 -17.26 25.18 14.00
C THR A 4 -18.32 24.39 13.23
N TYR A 5 -17.93 23.78 12.11
CA TYR A 5 -18.77 22.81 11.42
C TYR A 5 -18.72 21.45 12.13
N SER A 6 -19.72 21.16 12.96
CA SER A 6 -19.92 19.82 13.53
C SER A 6 -20.57 18.90 12.49
N ILE A 7 -19.82 17.91 12.00
CA ILE A 7 -20.34 16.84 11.14
C ILE A 7 -21.08 15.82 12.02
N LEU A 8 -22.41 15.83 11.98
CA LEU A 8 -23.26 14.89 12.72
C LEU A 8 -23.42 13.57 11.96
N PHE A 9 -22.70 12.53 12.39
CA PHE A 9 -23.01 11.15 11.99
C PHE A 9 -24.38 10.73 12.52
N SER A 10 -25.37 10.73 11.64
CA SER A 10 -26.74 10.31 11.96
C SER A 10 -26.83 8.78 11.94
N LYS A 11 -27.09 8.15 13.09
CA LYS A 11 -27.43 6.73 13.15
C LYS A 11 -28.72 6.48 12.35
N PRO A 12 -28.77 5.53 11.40
CA PRO A 12 -30.02 5.15 10.76
C PRO A 12 -30.92 4.45 11.79
N SER A 13 -32.13 4.95 11.96
CA SER A 13 -33.19 4.32 12.76
C SER A 13 -33.91 3.25 11.94
N LEU A 14 -34.14 2.08 12.54
CA LEU A 14 -34.94 1.01 11.95
C LEU A 14 -36.43 1.42 11.91
N PRO A 15 -37.15 1.22 10.79
CA PRO A 15 -38.59 1.47 10.74
C PRO A 15 -39.34 0.37 11.52
N SER A 16 -40.01 0.77 12.60
CA SER A 16 -40.95 -0.08 13.31
C SER A 16 -42.30 -0.10 12.61
N THR A 17 -42.64 -1.22 11.98
CA THR A 17 -43.99 -1.45 11.44
C THR A 17 -44.65 -2.59 12.19
N VAL A 18 -45.58 -2.25 13.08
CA VAL A 18 -46.44 -3.22 13.75
C VAL A 18 -47.51 -3.69 12.76
N GLN A 19 -47.56 -4.98 12.47
CA GLN A 19 -48.75 -5.61 11.91
C GLN A 19 -49.13 -6.84 12.74
N SER A 20 -50.29 -6.73 13.39
CA SER A 20 -50.92 -7.78 14.17
C SER A 20 -51.63 -8.76 13.24
N SER A 21 -51.22 -10.03 13.24
CA SER A 21 -52.05 -11.14 12.76
C SER A 21 -52.17 -12.21 13.84
N THR A 22 -53.39 -12.35 14.35
CA THR A 22 -53.75 -13.31 15.39
C THR A 22 -53.79 -14.72 14.81
N SER A 23 -53.06 -15.67 15.39
CA SER A 23 -53.33 -17.09 15.19
C SER A 23 -53.37 -17.81 16.54
N THR A 24 -54.54 -18.38 16.83
CA THR A 24 -54.84 -19.09 18.07
C THR A 24 -54.63 -20.58 17.87
N THR A 25 -53.73 -21.22 18.63
CA THR A 25 -53.93 -22.64 19.00
C THR A 25 -53.15 -23.07 20.25
N THR A 26 -53.93 -23.51 21.23
CA THR A 26 -53.68 -24.59 22.18
C THR A 26 -52.39 -24.62 23.01
N SER A 27 -52.55 -24.27 24.29
CA SER A 27 -51.66 -24.64 25.39
C SER A 27 -51.69 -26.14 25.69
N THR A 28 -50.53 -26.75 25.91
CA THR A 28 -50.40 -27.95 26.75
C THR A 28 -49.32 -27.72 27.81
N THR A 29 -49.71 -27.81 29.07
CA THR A 29 -48.84 -27.69 30.24
C THR A 29 -48.16 -29.03 30.56
N SER A 30 -46.84 -29.04 30.75
CA SER A 30 -46.17 -30.09 31.51
C SER A 30 -44.96 -29.57 32.29
N SER A 31 -45.00 -29.82 33.58
CA SER A 31 -44.04 -29.56 34.65
C SER A 31 -42.56 -29.88 34.38
N SER A 32 -41.71 -28.98 34.88
CA SER A 32 -40.41 -29.21 35.57
C SER A 32 -39.76 -30.60 35.51
N ALA A 33 -38.54 -30.66 34.99
CA ALA A 33 -37.45 -31.48 35.55
C ALA A 33 -36.08 -30.92 35.11
N THR A 34 -35.17 -30.69 36.07
CA THR A 34 -33.75 -30.42 35.80
C THR A 34 -33.00 -31.75 35.71
N PRO A 35 -32.14 -31.96 34.70
CA PRO A 35 -31.01 -32.88 34.88
C PRO A 35 -29.67 -32.27 34.45
N THR A 36 -28.69 -32.38 35.35
CA THR A 36 -27.28 -32.08 35.11
C THR A 36 -26.62 -33.25 34.37
N VAL A 37 -26.15 -33.07 33.13
CA VAL A 37 -25.24 -34.05 32.47
C VAL A 37 -24.15 -33.35 31.65
N ALA A 38 -22.96 -33.96 31.70
CA ALA A 38 -21.67 -33.61 31.14
C ALA A 38 -21.61 -32.93 29.75
N ALA A 39 -20.57 -32.10 29.59
CA ALA A 39 -20.11 -31.60 28.30
C ALA A 39 -19.57 -32.74 27.42
N VAL A 40 -20.15 -32.93 26.24
CA VAL A 40 -19.59 -33.74 25.16
C VAL A 40 -18.96 -32.80 24.14
N VAL A 41 -17.63 -32.81 24.05
CA VAL A 41 -16.89 -32.10 23.00
C VAL A 41 -17.03 -32.91 21.71
N SER A 42 -17.85 -32.43 20.78
CA SER A 42 -18.04 -33.07 19.48
C SER A 42 -17.10 -32.45 18.43
N THR A 43 -15.88 -32.97 18.33
CA THR A 43 -14.94 -32.61 17.25
C THR A 43 -15.31 -33.29 15.95
N THR A 44 -16.05 -32.60 15.08
CA THR A 44 -16.30 -33.06 13.71
C THR A 44 -15.06 -32.78 12.84
N VAL A 45 -14.11 -33.72 12.82
CA VAL A 45 -12.96 -33.66 11.92
C VAL A 45 -13.41 -34.07 10.51
N ALA A 46 -13.45 -33.13 9.58
CA ALA A 46 -13.66 -33.41 8.17
C ALA A 46 -12.37 -33.94 7.54
N THR A 47 -12.21 -35.26 7.47
CA THR A 47 -11.08 -35.90 6.78
C THR A 47 -11.24 -35.79 5.25
N ARG A 48 -10.53 -34.83 4.63
CA ARG A 48 -10.35 -34.76 3.16
C ARG A 48 -9.37 -35.88 2.75
N THR A 49 -9.79 -36.78 1.86
CA THR A 49 -9.00 -37.96 1.45
C THR A 49 -7.69 -37.56 0.73
N PRO A 50 -6.54 -38.18 1.02
CA PRO A 50 -5.29 -37.88 0.31
C PRO A 50 -5.39 -38.18 -1.19
N ARG A 51 -5.01 -37.21 -2.02
CA ARG A 51 -4.94 -37.36 -3.48
C ARG A 51 -3.66 -38.12 -3.85
N THR A 52 -3.79 -39.38 -4.28
CA THR A 52 -2.65 -40.17 -4.75
C THR A 52 -2.04 -39.58 -6.02
N VAL A 53 -0.78 -39.13 -5.95
CA VAL A 53 0.03 -38.74 -7.11
C VAL A 53 0.60 -40.01 -7.77
N PRO A 54 0.42 -40.23 -9.09
CA PRO A 54 1.02 -41.38 -9.77
C PRO A 54 2.53 -41.21 -9.95
N THR A 55 3.32 -42.10 -9.37
CA THR A 55 4.77 -42.18 -9.59
C THR A 55 5.07 -42.91 -10.91
N THR A 56 5.58 -42.21 -11.92
CA THR A 56 6.09 -42.84 -13.16
C THR A 56 7.62 -42.95 -13.14
N THR A 57 8.11 -44.12 -12.76
CA THR A 57 9.54 -44.47 -12.86
C THR A 57 9.92 -44.89 -14.28
N SER A 58 11.06 -44.40 -14.76
CA SER A 58 11.60 -44.66 -16.09
C SER A 58 11.78 -46.15 -16.44
N LYS A 59 11.61 -46.49 -17.72
CA LYS A 59 12.26 -47.68 -18.31
C LYS A 59 12.88 -47.36 -19.66
N LEU A 60 14.18 -47.62 -19.74
CA LEU A 60 15.01 -47.53 -20.93
C LEU A 60 14.89 -48.85 -21.73
N THR A 61 14.62 -48.79 -23.03
CA THR A 61 14.88 -49.91 -23.94
C THR A 61 15.31 -49.41 -25.32
N THR A 62 16.28 -50.11 -25.92
CA THR A 62 16.98 -49.70 -27.14
C THR A 62 16.49 -50.47 -28.39
N THR A 63 16.95 -50.03 -29.56
CA THR A 63 17.27 -50.81 -30.78
C THR A 63 16.23 -51.00 -31.93
N THR A 64 16.53 -50.29 -33.03
CA THR A 64 16.61 -50.74 -34.46
C THR A 64 15.39 -50.98 -35.38
N THR A 65 15.28 -50.05 -36.35
CA THR A 65 15.14 -50.21 -37.83
C THR A 65 13.87 -50.73 -38.53
N LYS A 66 13.40 -49.84 -39.43
CA LYS A 66 13.24 -49.97 -40.91
C LYS A 66 11.82 -50.05 -41.51
N SER A 67 11.68 -49.23 -42.58
CA SER A 67 10.71 -49.29 -43.69
C SER A 67 9.24 -48.96 -43.39
N SER A 68 8.48 -48.29 -44.27
CA SER A 68 8.82 -47.54 -45.51
C SER A 68 7.57 -46.85 -46.09
N THR A 69 7.72 -45.64 -46.66
CA THR A 69 6.79 -44.98 -47.64
C THR A 69 5.35 -44.66 -47.15
N THR A 70 4.68 -43.55 -47.52
CA THR A 70 4.63 -42.89 -48.84
C THR A 70 4.08 -41.44 -48.74
N SER A 71 4.69 -40.44 -49.41
CA SER A 71 4.09 -39.17 -49.96
C SER A 71 3.26 -38.22 -49.04
N LYS A 72 3.06 -36.90 -49.21
CA LYS A 72 3.43 -35.79 -50.14
C LYS A 72 2.83 -34.48 -49.53
N THR A 73 3.24 -33.22 -49.75
CA THR A 73 4.46 -32.57 -50.31
C THR A 73 4.44 -31.08 -49.91
N SER A 74 5.55 -30.49 -49.45
CA SER A 74 5.77 -29.02 -49.51
C SER A 74 7.26 -28.66 -49.44
N SER A 75 7.65 -27.61 -50.16
CA SER A 75 9.03 -27.31 -50.56
C SER A 75 9.86 -26.55 -49.52
N THR A 76 11.13 -26.93 -49.41
CA THR A 76 12.19 -26.13 -48.80
C THR A 76 12.59 -24.94 -49.67
N SER A 77 12.82 -23.77 -49.06
CA SER A 77 13.98 -22.95 -49.40
C SER A 77 14.54 -22.27 -48.14
N SER A 78 15.86 -22.36 -47.99
CA SER A 78 16.62 -21.79 -46.89
C SER A 78 17.21 -20.45 -47.31
N SER A 79 17.06 -19.41 -46.49
CA SER A 79 17.94 -18.25 -46.54
C SER A 79 18.24 -17.75 -45.12
N SER A 80 19.51 -17.79 -44.77
CA SER A 80 20.07 -17.13 -43.60
C SER A 80 20.26 -15.64 -43.88
N SER A 81 19.64 -14.77 -43.08
CA SER A 81 19.99 -13.34 -43.06
C SER A 81 19.86 -12.76 -41.66
N SER A 82 21.01 -12.52 -41.03
CA SER A 82 21.14 -11.61 -39.90
C SER A 82 20.73 -10.21 -40.34
N SER A 83 19.76 -9.59 -39.64
CA SER A 83 19.48 -8.16 -39.79
C SER A 83 19.25 -7.52 -38.43
N SER A 84 20.16 -6.62 -38.07
CA SER A 84 19.98 -5.65 -37.00
C SER A 84 18.90 -4.65 -37.40
N LEU A 85 17.85 -4.52 -36.60
CA LEU A 85 16.85 -3.45 -36.75
C LEU A 85 16.99 -2.43 -35.62
N SER A 86 17.61 -1.31 -35.97
CA SER A 86 17.65 -0.09 -35.17
C SER A 86 16.25 0.47 -34.96
N SER A 87 15.86 0.70 -33.70
CA SER A 87 14.64 1.45 -33.37
C SER A 87 14.87 2.94 -33.58
N SER A 88 14.54 3.45 -34.76
CA SER A 88 14.51 4.90 -35.04
C SER A 88 13.28 5.53 -34.40
N THR A 89 13.49 6.25 -33.30
CA THR A 89 12.48 7.09 -32.66
C THR A 89 12.04 8.22 -33.60
N PRO A 90 10.73 8.36 -33.92
CA PRO A 90 10.23 9.55 -34.61
C PRO A 90 10.35 10.75 -33.67
N GLY A 91 11.22 11.70 -34.00
CA GLY A 91 11.37 12.95 -33.25
C GLY A 91 10.18 13.86 -33.49
N TYR A 92 9.30 13.99 -32.49
CA TYR A 92 8.27 15.03 -32.47
C TYR A 92 8.87 16.33 -31.91
N THR A 93 9.20 17.27 -32.80
CA THR A 93 9.58 18.63 -32.42
C THR A 93 8.34 19.38 -31.93
N LEU A 94 8.16 19.44 -30.61
CA LEU A 94 7.15 20.32 -30.00
C LEU A 94 7.63 21.78 -30.13
N VAL A 95 7.04 22.51 -31.08
CA VAL A 95 7.20 23.96 -31.21
C VAL A 95 6.42 24.63 -30.08
N SER A 96 7.13 25.09 -29.05
CA SER A 96 6.55 25.86 -27.94
C SER A 96 6.22 27.28 -28.38
N THR A 97 5.02 27.52 -28.90
CA THR A 97 4.48 28.88 -29.03
C THR A 97 3.85 29.33 -27.73
N THR A 98 4.60 30.09 -26.94
CA THR A 98 4.14 30.72 -25.70
C THR A 98 3.17 31.87 -26.00
N PRO A 99 1.94 31.88 -25.47
CA PRO A 99 1.13 33.10 -25.38
C PRO A 99 1.53 33.86 -24.12
N ALA A 100 2.15 35.02 -24.28
CA ALA A 100 2.38 35.93 -23.16
C ALA A 100 1.05 36.59 -22.75
N TYR A 101 0.60 36.35 -21.52
CA TYR A 101 -0.53 37.07 -20.94
C TYR A 101 -0.04 38.22 -20.08
N THR A 102 -0.15 39.44 -20.62
CA THR A 102 0.11 40.68 -19.90
C THR A 102 -1.05 40.96 -18.93
N LEU A 103 -0.80 40.85 -17.62
CA LEU A 103 -1.74 41.34 -16.62
C LEU A 103 -1.65 42.87 -16.53
N VAL A 104 -2.75 43.54 -16.86
CA VAL A 104 -2.91 44.99 -16.71
C VAL A 104 -3.28 45.30 -15.25
N PRO A 105 -2.53 46.16 -14.54
CA PRO A 105 -2.95 46.61 -13.21
C PRO A 105 -3.99 47.73 -13.34
N THR A 106 -5.15 47.56 -12.71
CA THR A 106 -6.15 48.63 -12.56
C THR A 106 -5.98 49.33 -11.21
N THR A 107 -6.09 50.66 -11.24
CA THR A 107 -5.65 51.59 -10.21
C THR A 107 -6.61 51.76 -9.03
N THR A 108 -6.00 51.89 -7.84
CA THR A 108 -6.21 52.97 -6.84
C THR A 108 -7.63 53.36 -6.42
N THR A 109 -7.90 53.23 -5.11
CA THR A 109 -8.74 54.20 -4.38
C THR A 109 -8.05 54.60 -3.08
N THR A 110 -7.76 55.89 -2.92
CA THR A 110 -7.22 56.52 -1.71
C THR A 110 -8.33 56.88 -0.73
N VAL A 111 -8.13 56.62 0.56
CA VAL A 111 -8.81 57.35 1.65
C VAL A 111 -7.79 57.66 2.74
N ASP A 112 -7.51 58.95 2.95
CA ASP A 112 -6.84 59.46 4.15
C ASP A 112 -7.81 59.41 5.35
N THR A 113 -7.34 58.89 6.49
CA THR A 113 -7.78 59.42 7.79
C THR A 113 -6.62 59.42 8.77
N THR A 114 -6.23 60.61 9.23
CA THR A 114 -5.22 60.82 10.26
C THR A 114 -5.80 60.56 11.65
N THR A 115 -5.09 59.83 12.51
CA THR A 115 -5.09 60.13 13.96
C THR A 115 -3.81 59.60 14.61
N SER A 116 -3.17 60.46 15.41
CA SER A 116 -1.94 60.15 16.12
C SER A 116 -2.24 59.67 17.54
N THR A 117 -1.62 58.56 17.96
CA THR A 117 -1.43 58.24 19.38
C THR A 117 -0.10 57.52 19.57
N THR A 118 0.80 58.18 20.31
CA THR A 118 2.15 57.69 20.63
C THR A 118 2.08 56.52 21.61
N ALA A 119 2.60 55.36 21.22
CA ALA A 119 2.85 54.23 22.11
C ALA A 119 4.30 53.73 21.93
N THR A 120 4.98 53.51 23.05
CA THR A 120 6.44 53.29 23.10
C THR A 120 6.84 51.92 22.56
N THR A 121 7.48 51.88 21.40
CA THR A 121 7.99 50.65 20.79
C THR A 121 9.24 50.14 21.51
N THR A 122 9.16 48.95 22.12
CA THR A 122 10.36 48.17 22.47
C THR A 122 10.81 47.41 21.22
N THR A 123 11.85 47.92 20.56
CA THR A 123 12.33 47.36 19.28
C THR A 123 13.13 46.07 19.50
N THR A 124 12.44 44.93 19.59
CA THR A 124 13.09 43.62 19.42
C THR A 124 13.23 43.36 17.93
N THR A 125 14.41 43.62 17.39
CA THR A 125 14.73 43.44 15.96
C THR A 125 14.83 41.96 15.61
N VAL A 126 13.68 41.29 15.44
CA VAL A 126 13.63 39.96 14.80
C VAL A 126 13.96 40.15 13.33
N ALA A 127 15.16 39.73 12.94
CA ALA A 127 15.63 39.83 11.57
C ALA A 127 14.81 38.89 10.66
N SER A 128 13.81 39.44 9.99
CA SER A 128 13.09 38.76 8.91
C SER A 128 13.99 38.64 7.67
N THR A 129 14.93 37.70 7.68
CA THR A 129 15.69 37.29 6.50
C THR A 129 14.81 36.44 5.58
N THR A 130 13.86 37.08 4.91
CA THR A 130 13.20 36.54 3.71
C THR A 130 14.16 36.62 2.52
N THR A 131 15.25 35.88 2.60
CA THR A 131 16.08 35.51 1.46
C THR A 131 15.74 34.08 1.09
N SER A 132 15.36 33.86 -0.16
CA SER A 132 15.25 32.52 -0.76
C SER A 132 16.62 31.84 -0.72
N ALA A 133 16.91 31.17 0.39
CA ALA A 133 18.12 30.40 0.54
C ALA A 133 17.98 29.14 -0.32
N ALA A 134 18.78 29.06 -1.39
CA ALA A 134 19.14 27.77 -1.95
C ALA A 134 19.78 26.97 -0.80
N ALA A 135 19.04 25.99 -0.27
CA ALA A 135 19.35 25.39 1.02
C ALA A 135 20.78 24.84 1.02
N THR A 136 21.64 25.42 1.86
CA THR A 136 23.02 24.97 2.07
C THR A 136 23.00 23.60 2.72
N CYS A 137 22.92 22.57 1.89
CA CYS A 137 22.93 21.19 2.33
C CYS A 137 24.31 20.81 2.88
N VAL A 138 24.32 19.93 3.87
CA VAL A 138 25.56 19.41 4.47
C VAL A 138 25.93 18.09 3.77
N PRO A 139 27.21 17.82 3.45
CA PRO A 139 27.61 16.49 2.99
C PRO A 139 27.28 15.42 4.05
N THR A 140 26.69 14.29 3.66
CA THR A 140 26.41 13.19 4.59
C THR A 140 27.72 12.73 5.26
N PRO A 141 27.76 12.55 6.60
CA PRO A 141 28.97 12.11 7.30
C PRO A 141 29.32 10.66 6.96
N THR A 142 30.58 10.26 7.17
CA THR A 142 31.06 8.90 6.82
C THR A 142 30.39 7.79 7.65
N GLY A 143 30.09 8.05 8.92
CA GLY A 143 29.38 7.11 9.82
C GLY A 143 27.86 7.27 9.85
N PHE A 144 27.23 7.61 8.73
CA PHE A 144 25.75 7.68 8.63
C PHE A 144 25.17 6.28 8.39
N ASP A 145 25.32 5.39 9.39
CA ASP A 145 24.86 4.01 9.37
C ASP A 145 23.68 3.81 10.36
N GLY A 146 22.72 2.98 9.97
CA GLY A 146 21.56 2.62 10.80
C GLY A 146 20.65 3.80 11.16
N THR A 147 20.01 3.70 12.32
CA THR A 147 18.87 4.55 12.72
C THR A 147 19.24 5.79 13.53
N ALA A 148 20.25 5.73 14.39
CA ALA A 148 20.51 6.82 15.34
C ALA A 148 20.95 8.16 14.70
N PRO A 149 21.84 8.21 13.68
CA PRO A 149 22.40 9.48 13.21
C PRO A 149 21.39 10.46 12.58
N GLY A 150 20.43 9.97 11.79
CA GLY A 150 19.44 10.82 11.13
C GLY A 150 18.40 11.35 12.11
N PHE A 151 17.83 10.52 12.97
CA PHE A 151 16.85 11.00 13.97
C PHE A 151 17.44 12.04 14.94
N LEU A 152 18.72 11.90 15.33
CA LEU A 152 19.43 12.90 16.15
C LEU A 152 19.61 14.27 15.45
N THR A 153 19.53 14.31 14.11
CA THR A 153 19.81 15.51 13.30
C THR A 153 18.63 15.96 12.43
N LEU A 154 17.51 15.23 12.49
CA LEU A 154 16.29 15.39 11.67
C LEU A 154 15.82 16.84 11.56
N CYS A 155 15.75 17.53 12.70
CA CYS A 155 15.27 18.90 12.79
C CYS A 155 16.33 19.92 12.33
N THR A 156 17.61 19.66 12.62
CA THR A 156 18.71 20.65 12.57
C THR A 156 19.54 20.61 11.29
N THR A 157 19.59 19.47 10.60
CA THR A 157 20.49 19.24 9.46
C THR A 157 19.71 18.74 8.26
N ARG A 158 20.00 19.27 7.07
CA ARG A 158 19.58 18.66 5.81
C ARG A 158 20.82 18.24 5.04
N TYR A 159 20.95 16.94 4.76
CA TYR A 159 22.04 16.47 3.94
C TYR A 159 21.81 16.80 2.46
N CYS A 160 22.88 16.80 1.67
CA CYS A 160 22.77 16.96 0.22
C CYS A 160 22.07 15.76 -0.43
N ASP A 161 21.28 16.02 -1.48
CA ASP A 161 20.52 14.99 -2.17
C ASP A 161 21.46 13.91 -2.74
N ALA A 162 21.06 12.65 -2.63
CA ALA A 162 21.89 11.53 -3.06
C ALA A 162 22.05 11.51 -4.59
N THR A 163 23.26 11.21 -5.07
CA THR A 163 23.54 11.12 -6.50
C THR A 163 22.70 10.01 -7.15
N PRO A 164 22.02 10.27 -8.28
CA PRO A 164 21.23 9.26 -8.98
C PRO A 164 22.04 8.01 -9.38
N VAL A 165 21.48 6.81 -9.14
CA VAL A 165 22.12 5.52 -9.47
C VAL A 165 21.19 4.55 -10.21
N SER A 166 21.75 3.48 -10.80
CA SER A 166 20.98 2.44 -11.52
C SER A 166 20.60 1.23 -10.65
N ALA A 167 21.25 1.04 -9.49
CA ALA A 167 21.02 -0.09 -8.60
C ALA A 167 21.37 0.28 -7.15
N VAL A 168 20.75 -0.41 -6.21
CA VAL A 168 21.03 -0.32 -4.77
C VAL A 168 22.30 -1.14 -4.45
N HIS A 169 23.20 -0.56 -3.66
CA HIS A 169 24.30 -1.31 -3.04
C HIS A 169 23.74 -2.23 -1.95
N TRP A 170 24.20 -3.48 -1.91
CA TRP A 170 23.80 -4.44 -0.88
C TRP A 170 25.04 -5.06 -0.26
N SER A 171 25.28 -4.75 1.02
CA SER A 171 26.46 -5.19 1.76
C SER A 171 26.31 -6.61 2.33
N GLY A 172 25.08 -7.09 2.49
CA GLY A 172 24.79 -8.44 2.99
C GLY A 172 23.53 -8.52 3.83
N TYR A 173 23.21 -9.74 4.28
CA TYR A 173 21.97 -10.05 5.00
C TYR A 173 22.00 -9.60 6.48
N ASP A 174 23.19 -9.48 7.06
CA ASP A 174 23.39 -9.25 8.49
C ASP A 174 24.08 -7.89 8.72
N GLY A 175 24.04 -7.39 9.96
CA GLY A 175 24.66 -6.12 10.37
C GLY A 175 23.80 -4.88 10.13
N VAL A 176 24.30 -3.71 10.53
CA VAL A 176 23.60 -2.41 10.35
C VAL A 176 23.38 -2.08 8.87
N VAL A 177 22.35 -1.30 8.59
CA VAL A 177 22.18 -0.66 7.28
C VAL A 177 23.29 0.36 7.09
N THR A 178 24.03 0.23 6.00
CA THR A 178 25.21 1.06 5.70
C THR A 178 24.83 2.36 5.01
N ARG A 179 25.66 3.39 5.13
CA ARG A 179 25.57 4.61 4.33
C ARG A 179 25.49 4.32 2.83
N ALA A 180 26.23 3.33 2.34
CA ALA A 180 26.21 2.94 0.94
C ALA A 180 24.84 2.41 0.50
N GLU A 181 24.19 1.56 1.32
CA GLU A 181 22.80 1.13 1.12
C GLU A 181 21.83 2.32 1.12
N ILE A 182 21.99 3.27 2.06
CA ILE A 182 21.13 4.46 2.19
C ILE A 182 21.26 5.39 0.98
N GLU A 183 22.46 5.85 0.66
CA GLU A 183 22.72 6.79 -0.44
C GLU A 183 22.32 6.21 -1.80
N THR A 184 22.61 4.92 -2.05
CA THR A 184 22.20 4.29 -3.33
C THR A 184 20.70 4.02 -3.42
N THR A 185 20.02 3.77 -2.30
CA THR A 185 18.55 3.66 -2.30
C THR A 185 17.90 5.02 -2.54
N LEU A 186 18.35 6.08 -1.84
CA LEU A 186 17.89 7.45 -2.09
C LEU A 186 18.17 7.91 -3.52
N GLY A 187 19.37 7.61 -4.06
CA GLY A 187 19.72 7.90 -5.45
C GLY A 187 18.90 7.10 -6.48
N LEU A 188 18.35 5.93 -6.12
CA LEU A 188 17.42 5.21 -6.97
C LEU A 188 15.98 5.78 -6.87
N ILE A 189 15.52 6.11 -5.66
CA ILE A 189 14.22 6.77 -5.41
C ILE A 189 14.15 8.12 -6.12
N GLY A 190 15.20 8.93 -6.06
CA GLY A 190 15.27 10.26 -6.66
C GLY A 190 15.19 10.29 -8.19
N LYS A 191 15.22 9.13 -8.86
CA LYS A 191 14.98 9.02 -10.31
C LYS A 191 13.51 8.86 -10.68
N THR A 192 12.63 8.59 -9.71
CA THR A 192 11.19 8.47 -9.92
C THR A 192 10.65 9.76 -10.53
N GLN A 193 10.11 9.66 -11.73
CA GLN A 193 9.60 10.83 -12.44
C GLN A 193 8.23 11.24 -11.88
N PRO A 194 7.94 12.55 -11.77
CA PRO A 194 6.62 13.04 -11.42
C PRO A 194 5.51 12.55 -12.36
N VAL A 195 4.30 12.40 -11.83
CA VAL A 195 3.11 12.04 -12.61
C VAL A 195 2.33 13.31 -12.92
N LEU A 196 2.17 13.63 -14.21
CA LEU A 196 1.72 14.98 -14.62
C LEU A 196 0.20 15.14 -14.82
N SER A 197 -0.59 14.06 -14.79
CA SER A 197 -2.01 14.11 -15.14
C SER A 197 -2.94 13.21 -14.33
N ASN A 198 -2.60 11.93 -14.14
CA ASN A 198 -3.49 10.92 -13.57
C ASN A 198 -2.77 9.61 -13.21
N GLY A 199 -3.41 8.77 -12.38
CA GLY A 199 -2.81 7.54 -11.85
C GLY A 199 -2.87 6.30 -12.76
N LEU A 200 -2.61 6.44 -14.07
CA LEU A 200 -2.74 5.36 -15.04
C LEU A 200 -1.89 4.13 -14.71
N GLY A 201 -2.42 2.94 -15.03
CA GLY A 201 -1.71 1.67 -14.87
C GLY A 201 -1.34 1.37 -13.41
N ASN A 202 -2.16 1.85 -12.47
CA ASN A 202 -1.94 1.77 -11.02
C ASN A 202 -0.60 2.38 -10.56
N ILE A 203 -0.03 3.33 -11.31
CA ILE A 203 1.31 3.90 -11.05
C ILE A 203 1.46 4.50 -9.65
N LEU A 204 0.39 5.13 -9.13
CA LEU A 204 0.34 5.75 -7.79
C LEU A 204 0.06 4.75 -6.66
N ALA A 205 -0.36 3.52 -7.00
CA ALA A 205 -0.77 2.48 -6.05
C ALA A 205 0.39 1.49 -5.84
N ASN A 206 0.37 0.36 -6.54
CA ASN A 206 1.39 -0.69 -6.51
C ASN A 206 2.44 -0.55 -7.63
N GLY A 207 2.29 0.42 -8.53
CA GLY A 207 3.28 0.74 -9.56
C GLY A 207 4.47 1.54 -9.04
N ALA A 208 5.41 1.87 -9.94
CA ALA A 208 6.72 2.41 -9.59
C ALA A 208 6.70 3.70 -8.74
N PHE A 209 5.68 4.55 -8.89
CA PHE A 209 5.59 5.80 -8.14
C PHE A 209 5.12 5.56 -6.69
N GLY A 210 4.05 4.77 -6.51
CA GLY A 210 3.61 4.34 -5.19
C GLY A 210 4.69 3.56 -4.43
N GLN A 211 5.35 2.61 -5.10
CA GLN A 211 6.50 1.88 -4.56
C GLN A 211 7.65 2.80 -4.11
N ALA A 212 7.91 3.88 -4.84
CA ALA A 212 8.95 4.85 -4.49
C ALA A 212 8.61 5.61 -3.20
N ILE A 213 7.33 5.94 -2.96
CA ILE A 213 6.87 6.56 -1.71
C ILE A 213 7.04 5.61 -0.53
N VAL A 214 6.57 4.36 -0.67
CA VAL A 214 6.73 3.33 0.37
C VAL A 214 8.20 3.11 0.69
N SER A 215 9.06 3.05 -0.33
CA SER A 215 10.51 2.88 -0.15
C SER A 215 11.16 4.10 0.51
N ALA A 216 10.77 5.31 0.13
CA ALA A 216 11.22 6.53 0.81
C ALA A 216 10.80 6.54 2.29
N GLY A 217 9.57 6.11 2.59
CA GLY A 217 9.10 5.92 3.96
C GLY A 217 9.88 4.86 4.74
N GLN A 218 10.15 3.71 4.15
CA GLN A 218 10.97 2.65 4.75
C GLN A 218 12.41 3.10 5.05
N ILE A 219 13.02 3.91 4.16
CA ILE A 219 14.33 4.51 4.44
C ILE A 219 14.24 5.56 5.55
N TYR A 220 13.19 6.38 5.59
CA TYR A 220 12.94 7.29 6.70
C TYR A 220 12.82 6.54 8.04
N GLU A 221 11.96 5.52 8.14
CA GLU A 221 11.86 4.67 9.34
C GLU A 221 13.17 4.00 9.74
N THR A 222 14.02 3.70 8.76
CA THR A 222 15.31 3.03 8.97
C THR A 222 16.39 3.97 9.51
N THR A 223 16.32 5.26 9.16
CA THR A 223 17.47 6.19 9.30
C THR A 223 17.17 7.51 10.01
N GLY A 224 15.92 7.99 9.96
CA GLY A 224 15.56 9.37 10.28
C GLY A 224 16.05 10.40 9.27
N ASP A 225 16.48 9.98 8.06
CA ASP A 225 16.99 10.90 7.05
C ASP A 225 15.88 11.74 6.41
N ARG A 226 15.88 13.05 6.68
CA ARG A 226 14.91 14.01 6.15
C ARG A 226 14.85 14.03 4.62
N ARG A 227 15.92 13.65 3.89
CA ARG A 227 15.91 13.55 2.42
C ARG A 227 14.89 12.51 1.94
N ALA A 228 14.73 11.41 2.68
CA ALA A 228 13.75 10.37 2.40
C ALA A 228 12.31 10.90 2.62
N LEU A 229 12.10 11.66 3.69
CA LEU A 229 10.81 12.29 3.98
C LEU A 229 10.45 13.39 2.96
N ASP A 230 11.41 14.25 2.57
CA ASP A 230 11.22 15.26 1.52
C ASP A 230 10.79 14.63 0.19
N LEU A 231 11.42 13.51 -0.20
CA LEU A 231 11.05 12.73 -1.39
C LEU A 231 9.62 12.17 -1.29
N ALA A 232 9.30 11.48 -0.18
CA ALA A 232 7.97 10.90 0.04
C ALA A 232 6.87 11.97 0.03
N LEU A 233 7.11 13.12 0.68
CA LEU A 233 6.16 14.22 0.77
C LEU A 233 5.91 14.87 -0.60
N GLN A 234 6.94 15.16 -1.39
CA GLN A 234 6.75 15.74 -2.72
C GLN A 234 6.01 14.80 -3.68
N MET A 235 6.18 13.48 -3.52
CA MET A 235 5.41 12.48 -4.25
C MET A 235 3.94 12.40 -3.77
N ALA A 236 3.68 12.53 -2.46
CA ALA A 236 2.32 12.60 -1.91
C ALA A 236 1.57 13.89 -2.31
N ASP A 237 2.26 15.04 -2.27
CA ASP A 237 1.79 16.32 -2.81
C ASP A 237 1.39 16.18 -4.29
N ASN A 238 2.21 15.47 -5.07
CA ASN A 238 1.92 15.18 -6.48
C ASN A 238 0.68 14.29 -6.63
N ILE A 239 0.50 13.25 -5.80
CA ILE A 239 -0.74 12.45 -5.78
C ILE A 239 -1.94 13.38 -5.56
N LEU A 240 -1.92 14.21 -4.50
CA LEU A 240 -3.04 15.10 -4.19
C LEU A 240 -3.35 16.07 -5.34
N ALA A 241 -2.32 16.64 -5.98
CA ALA A 241 -2.46 17.60 -7.06
C ALA A 241 -3.08 17.02 -8.36
N ILE A 242 -2.94 15.70 -8.61
CA ILE A 242 -3.51 15.03 -9.80
C ILE A 242 -4.78 14.22 -9.49
N ARG A 243 -5.41 14.48 -8.35
CA ARG A 243 -6.72 13.92 -8.00
C ARG A 243 -7.78 14.38 -9.00
N ASN A 244 -8.71 13.49 -9.35
CA ASN A 244 -9.76 13.77 -10.34
C ASN A 244 -10.58 15.00 -9.93
N ASP A 245 -10.58 16.02 -10.78
CA ASP A 245 -11.26 17.28 -10.50
C ASP A 245 -12.79 17.10 -10.57
N PRO A 246 -13.55 17.56 -9.55
CA PRO A 246 -14.99 17.33 -9.47
C PRO A 246 -15.80 18.09 -10.54
N ASN A 247 -15.20 19.04 -11.25
CA ASN A 247 -15.86 19.85 -12.29
C ASN A 247 -15.45 19.39 -13.70
N THR A 248 -14.15 19.17 -13.89
CA THR A 248 -13.47 19.04 -15.20
C THR A 248 -12.83 17.67 -15.45
N GLY A 249 -12.76 16.79 -14.44
CA GLY A 249 -12.15 15.46 -14.53
C GLY A 249 -12.91 14.46 -15.42
N VAL A 250 -12.80 13.17 -15.11
CA VAL A 250 -13.54 12.10 -15.80
C VAL A 250 -14.73 11.61 -14.98
N ILE A 251 -15.71 11.01 -15.66
CA ILE A 251 -16.86 10.35 -15.04
C ILE A 251 -16.47 8.91 -14.72
N LEU A 252 -16.61 8.48 -13.48
CA LEU A 252 -16.30 7.13 -13.04
C LEU A 252 -17.51 6.20 -13.21
N TRP A 253 -17.32 4.91 -12.93
CA TRP A 253 -18.38 3.90 -12.87
C TRP A 253 -19.61 4.32 -12.04
N THR A 254 -19.43 5.19 -11.04
CA THR A 254 -20.51 5.77 -10.21
C THR A 254 -21.42 6.75 -10.97
N GLY A 255 -21.11 7.08 -12.22
CA GLY A 255 -21.78 8.10 -13.02
C GLY A 255 -21.46 9.53 -12.60
N LYS A 256 -20.46 9.75 -11.72
CA LYS A 256 -20.06 11.06 -11.20
C LYS A 256 -18.56 11.31 -11.37
N ARG A 257 -18.14 12.56 -11.15
CA ARG A 257 -16.74 12.97 -11.00
C ARG A 257 -16.31 12.85 -9.53
N GLU A 258 -16.02 11.63 -9.09
CA GLU A 258 -15.55 11.42 -7.71
C GLU A 258 -14.10 11.91 -7.55
N GLN A 259 -13.77 12.44 -6.38
CA GLN A 259 -12.44 12.98 -6.06
C GLN A 259 -11.46 11.86 -5.67
N VAL A 260 -11.14 11.00 -6.63
CA VAL A 260 -10.18 9.88 -6.51
C VAL A 260 -9.21 9.88 -7.70
N TRP A 261 -8.42 8.83 -7.91
CA TRP A 261 -7.40 8.72 -8.96
C TRP A 261 -7.71 7.61 -9.97
N PRO A 262 -8.44 7.90 -11.06
CA PRO A 262 -8.77 6.89 -12.06
C PRO A 262 -7.51 6.26 -12.70
N THR A 263 -7.52 4.93 -12.78
CA THR A 263 -6.32 4.13 -13.13
C THR A 263 -6.34 3.54 -14.54
N LYS A 264 -7.48 3.64 -15.26
CA LYS A 264 -7.60 3.23 -16.67
C LYS A 264 -7.42 4.43 -17.63
N PRO A 265 -6.88 4.21 -18.85
CA PRO A 265 -6.61 5.27 -19.83
C PRO A 265 -7.80 6.21 -20.07
N PHE A 266 -7.50 7.50 -20.12
CA PHE A 266 -8.46 8.49 -20.61
C PHE A 266 -8.54 8.41 -22.13
N TYR A 267 -9.63 7.85 -22.65
CA TYR A 267 -10.13 8.28 -23.95
C TYR A 267 -10.62 9.74 -23.80
N PRO A 268 -10.36 10.63 -24.76
CA PRO A 268 -10.41 12.09 -24.56
C PRO A 268 -11.77 12.55 -24.06
N SER A 269 -11.81 12.95 -22.77
CA SER A 269 -12.90 13.62 -22.03
C SER A 269 -14.35 13.17 -22.31
N ASN A 270 -14.55 11.95 -22.82
CA ASN A 270 -15.85 11.51 -23.26
C ASN A 270 -16.73 11.14 -22.07
N THR A 271 -17.68 12.03 -21.74
CA THR A 271 -18.63 11.89 -20.64
C THR A 271 -19.58 10.69 -20.79
N SER A 272 -19.63 10.03 -21.95
CA SER A 272 -20.39 8.78 -22.12
C SER A 272 -19.62 7.50 -21.77
N VAL A 273 -18.31 7.59 -21.49
CA VAL A 273 -17.48 6.43 -21.10
C VAL A 273 -17.15 6.50 -19.62
N LEU A 274 -17.61 5.50 -18.87
CA LEU A 274 -17.29 5.36 -17.44
C LEU A 274 -15.82 4.94 -17.26
N VAL A 275 -15.15 5.47 -16.24
CA VAL A 275 -13.76 5.12 -15.91
C VAL A 275 -13.65 4.35 -14.58
N TYR A 276 -12.67 3.46 -14.49
CA TYR A 276 -12.40 2.63 -13.32
C TYR A 276 -11.48 3.33 -12.30
N ALA A 277 -11.76 3.11 -11.02
CA ALA A 277 -10.97 3.55 -9.88
C ALA A 277 -11.27 2.63 -8.68
N GLY A 278 -10.94 1.33 -8.76
CA GLY A 278 -11.38 0.32 -7.80
C GLY A 278 -10.64 0.32 -6.46
N CYS A 279 -10.33 -0.87 -5.94
CA CYS A 279 -9.66 -1.06 -4.66
C CYS A 279 -8.32 -0.32 -4.54
N GLU A 280 -7.66 -0.03 -5.67
CA GLU A 280 -6.36 0.62 -5.70
C GLU A 280 -6.36 2.02 -5.08
N GLN A 281 -7.51 2.69 -4.99
CA GLN A 281 -7.60 3.99 -4.34
C GLN A 281 -7.20 3.93 -2.85
N GLY A 282 -7.37 2.80 -2.18
CA GLY A 282 -7.00 2.65 -0.78
C GLY A 282 -5.50 2.67 -0.56
N LEU A 283 -4.76 2.03 -1.47
CA LEU A 283 -3.30 2.07 -1.50
C LEU A 283 -2.78 3.43 -1.96
N ILE A 284 -3.47 4.13 -2.87
CA ILE A 284 -3.11 5.51 -3.22
C ILE A 284 -3.26 6.44 -2.00
N VAL A 285 -4.33 6.29 -1.21
CA VAL A 285 -4.48 7.02 0.06
C VAL A 285 -3.39 6.61 1.05
N SER A 286 -3.07 5.31 1.19
CA SER A 286 -1.96 4.87 2.05
C SER A 286 -0.64 5.56 1.69
N ASN A 287 -0.25 5.51 0.41
CA ASN A 287 0.97 6.14 -0.09
C ASN A 287 0.96 7.66 0.16
N MET A 288 -0.17 8.32 -0.09
CA MET A 288 -0.34 9.77 0.12
C MET A 288 -0.25 10.17 1.61
N VAL A 289 -0.80 9.36 2.51
CA VAL A 289 -0.87 9.65 3.95
C VAL A 289 0.40 9.21 4.70
N LEU A 290 1.16 8.26 4.15
CA LEU A 290 2.39 7.73 4.76
C LEU A 290 3.37 8.83 5.25
N PRO A 291 3.80 9.82 4.44
CA PRO A 291 4.67 10.89 4.92
C PRO A 291 3.99 11.80 5.96
N ALA A 292 2.67 11.97 5.91
CA ALA A 292 1.94 12.76 6.90
C ALA A 292 2.06 12.16 8.31
N ILE A 293 1.99 10.84 8.45
CA ILE A 293 2.21 10.15 9.75
C ILE A 293 3.59 10.47 10.31
N TYR A 294 4.63 10.37 9.49
CA TYR A 294 6.01 10.64 9.91
C TYR A 294 6.20 12.09 10.37
N ILE A 295 5.61 13.05 9.66
CA ILE A 295 5.60 14.47 10.02
C ILE A 295 4.86 14.71 11.33
N LEU A 296 3.65 14.17 11.49
CA LEU A 296 2.84 14.42 12.69
C LEU A 296 3.43 13.73 13.94
N LYS A 297 4.16 12.63 13.77
CA LYS A 297 4.98 12.00 14.82
C LYS A 297 6.34 12.70 15.05
N SER A 298 6.69 13.74 14.28
CA SER A 298 7.95 14.50 14.41
C SER A 298 7.69 16.01 14.62
N PRO A 299 7.23 16.45 15.82
CA PRO A 299 6.80 17.83 16.06
C PRO A 299 7.83 18.92 15.72
N CYS A 300 9.13 18.63 15.81
CA CYS A 300 10.17 19.59 15.46
C CYS A 300 10.17 20.01 13.97
N LEU A 301 9.53 19.24 13.09
CA LEU A 301 9.40 19.56 11.67
C LEU A 301 8.22 20.46 11.37
N TRP A 302 7.22 20.55 12.26
CA TRP A 302 5.88 21.03 11.93
C TRP A 302 5.86 22.40 11.26
N ASP A 303 6.58 23.36 11.82
CA ASP A 303 6.61 24.76 11.36
C ASP A 303 7.72 25.02 10.32
N MET A 304 8.49 23.99 9.94
CA MET A 304 9.49 24.10 8.88
C MET A 304 8.83 24.03 7.50
N ILE A 305 9.41 24.73 6.53
CA ILE A 305 9.05 24.59 5.12
C ILE A 305 9.85 23.40 4.55
N PRO A 306 9.21 22.41 3.90
CA PRO A 306 9.91 21.29 3.28
C PRO A 306 10.88 21.75 2.20
N SER A 307 12.03 21.10 2.10
CA SER A 307 13.02 21.45 1.09
C SER A 307 12.73 20.73 -0.21
N LYS A 308 12.58 21.49 -1.30
CA LYS A 308 12.42 20.93 -2.64
C LYS A 308 13.63 20.07 -3.01
N VAL A 309 13.39 18.85 -3.47
CA VAL A 309 14.45 17.93 -3.89
C VAL A 309 14.92 18.30 -5.29
N ALA A 310 16.23 18.25 -5.52
CA ALA A 310 16.85 18.62 -6.78
C ALA A 310 16.26 17.80 -7.94
N GLY A 311 15.86 18.51 -9.01
CA GLY A 311 15.24 17.90 -10.18
C GLY A 311 13.74 17.60 -10.05
N TRP A 312 13.11 17.77 -8.88
CA TRP A 312 11.67 17.56 -8.74
C TRP A 312 10.86 18.67 -9.46
N SER A 313 9.97 18.25 -10.36
CA SER A 313 9.13 19.13 -11.18
C SER A 313 7.64 18.75 -11.15
N GLY A 314 7.24 17.91 -10.20
CA GLY A 314 5.85 17.47 -10.06
C GLY A 314 4.91 18.60 -9.66
N PRO A 315 3.63 18.54 -10.09
CA PRO A 315 2.61 19.46 -9.59
C PRO A 315 2.42 19.28 -8.07
N THR A 316 2.00 20.34 -7.40
CA THR A 316 1.64 20.34 -5.98
C THR A 316 0.43 21.26 -5.78
N ALA A 317 -0.40 20.94 -4.78
CA ALA A 317 -1.52 21.78 -4.37
C ALA A 317 -1.11 22.88 -3.37
N PHE A 318 0.16 22.90 -2.95
CA PHE A 318 0.67 23.73 -1.86
C PHE A 318 1.57 24.87 -2.36
N SER A 319 1.57 26.00 -1.65
CA SER A 319 2.53 27.07 -1.90
C SER A 319 3.95 26.69 -1.47
N ASP A 320 4.95 27.40 -2.00
CA ASP A 320 6.35 27.27 -1.55
C ASP A 320 6.57 27.67 -0.08
N THR A 321 5.56 28.27 0.57
CA THR A 321 5.59 28.64 2.00
C THR A 321 4.85 27.65 2.90
N ALA A 322 4.14 26.66 2.34
CA ALA A 322 3.36 25.71 3.12
C ALA A 322 4.28 24.77 3.91
N THR A 323 4.10 24.76 5.23
CA THR A 323 4.86 24.00 6.21
C THR A 323 4.63 22.49 6.12
N TYR A 324 5.49 21.68 6.73
CA TYR A 324 5.27 20.24 6.83
C TYR A 324 3.91 19.90 7.46
N LYS A 325 3.50 20.59 8.54
CA LYS A 325 2.24 20.30 9.24
C LYS A 325 1.01 20.62 8.40
N GLU A 326 1.01 21.75 7.70
CA GLU A 326 -0.10 22.12 6.81
C GLU A 326 -0.29 21.10 5.68
N ARG A 327 0.81 20.65 5.07
CA ARG A 327 0.77 19.60 4.04
C ARG A 327 0.26 18.28 4.61
N ALA A 328 0.81 17.83 5.73
CA ALA A 328 0.42 16.58 6.39
C ALA A 328 -1.09 16.53 6.71
N LEU A 329 -1.64 17.58 7.32
CA LEU A 329 -3.06 17.66 7.66
C LEU A 329 -3.96 17.67 6.41
N ALA A 330 -3.55 18.37 5.35
CA ALA A 330 -4.29 18.38 4.09
C ALA A 330 -4.28 17.02 3.36
N LEU A 331 -3.18 16.27 3.43
CA LEU A 331 -3.08 14.91 2.88
C LEU A 331 -3.99 13.93 3.64
N ILE A 332 -4.04 14.01 4.97
CA ILE A 332 -4.96 13.22 5.81
C ILE A 332 -6.42 13.54 5.46
N ALA A 333 -6.81 14.81 5.49
CA ALA A 333 -8.17 15.24 5.16
C ALA A 333 -8.59 14.85 3.73
N ALA A 334 -7.65 14.82 2.77
CA ALA A 334 -7.90 14.31 1.43
C ALA A 334 -8.13 12.80 1.39
N GLY A 335 -7.48 12.03 2.26
CA GLY A 335 -7.72 10.60 2.45
C GLY A 335 -9.07 10.31 3.11
N ASP A 336 -9.41 11.04 4.19
CA ASP A 336 -10.71 10.93 4.87
C ASP A 336 -11.88 11.19 3.92
N LEU A 337 -11.73 12.17 3.02
CA LEU A 337 -12.71 12.49 1.99
C LEU A 337 -12.95 11.31 1.02
N VAL A 338 -11.89 10.57 0.67
CA VAL A 338 -11.99 9.38 -0.17
C VAL A 338 -12.71 8.25 0.57
N TYR A 339 -12.42 8.04 1.85
CA TYR A 339 -13.13 6.99 2.60
C TYR A 339 -14.60 7.34 2.85
N SER A 340 -14.88 8.54 3.34
CA SER A 340 -16.24 8.99 3.67
C SER A 340 -17.16 9.07 2.45
N ASN A 341 -16.70 9.61 1.32
CA ASN A 341 -17.55 9.83 0.15
C ASN A 341 -17.52 8.69 -0.88
N TYR A 342 -16.42 7.93 -0.97
CA TYR A 342 -16.23 6.91 -2.01
C TYR A 342 -16.20 5.49 -1.47
N PHE A 343 -15.31 5.15 -0.53
CA PHE A 343 -15.22 3.75 -0.08
C PHE A 343 -16.40 3.31 0.78
N LEU A 344 -16.66 3.97 1.90
CA LEU A 344 -17.66 3.53 2.87
C LEU A 344 -19.09 3.42 2.28
N PRO A 345 -19.54 4.31 1.37
CA PRO A 345 -20.88 4.18 0.78
C PRO A 345 -21.00 3.17 -0.37
N LEU A 346 -19.88 2.76 -1.00
CA LEU A 346 -19.91 2.03 -2.29
C LEU A 346 -19.22 0.66 -2.26
N PHE A 347 -18.24 0.46 -1.37
CA PHE A 347 -17.42 -0.74 -1.28
C PHE A 347 -17.58 -1.50 0.03
N PHE A 348 -18.34 -0.98 0.99
CA PHE A 348 -18.62 -1.66 2.25
C PHE A 348 -20.10 -2.08 2.33
N ASP A 349 -20.36 -3.29 2.83
CA ASP A 349 -21.71 -3.73 3.16
C ASP A 349 -22.17 -3.23 4.55
N SER A 350 -23.43 -3.49 4.92
CA SER A 350 -23.99 -3.12 6.22
C SER A 350 -23.33 -3.81 7.42
N SER A 351 -22.50 -4.82 7.18
CA SER A 351 -21.71 -5.55 8.18
C SER A 351 -20.22 -5.18 8.14
N ALA A 352 -19.86 -4.09 7.45
CA ALA A 352 -18.49 -3.60 7.28
C ALA A 352 -17.54 -4.54 6.50
N ASN A 353 -18.05 -5.51 5.74
CA ASN A 353 -17.21 -6.27 4.78
C ASN A 353 -16.95 -5.45 3.52
N ILE A 354 -15.74 -5.57 2.97
CA ILE A 354 -15.42 -5.02 1.66
C ILE A 354 -15.98 -5.95 0.57
N ILE A 355 -16.84 -5.37 -0.27
CA ILE A 355 -17.55 -6.01 -1.36
C ILE A 355 -17.18 -5.39 -2.71
N GLN A 356 -17.42 -6.13 -3.79
CA GLN A 356 -17.58 -5.54 -5.11
C GLN A 356 -18.80 -4.60 -5.06
N PRO A 357 -18.72 -3.34 -5.53
CA PRO A 357 -19.84 -2.41 -5.49
C PRO A 357 -21.12 -3.00 -6.09
N ASN A 358 -22.22 -2.92 -5.34
CA ASN A 358 -23.51 -3.49 -5.74
C ASN A 358 -24.26 -2.57 -6.71
N ASP A 359 -23.68 -2.32 -7.88
CA ASP A 359 -24.20 -1.44 -8.91
C ASP A 359 -24.00 -2.07 -10.30
N ALA A 360 -25.03 -2.07 -11.14
CA ALA A 360 -24.95 -2.63 -12.49
C ALA A 360 -23.87 -1.96 -13.37
N ARG A 361 -23.51 -0.70 -13.08
CA ARG A 361 -22.46 0.05 -13.78
C ARG A 361 -21.06 -0.45 -13.44
N TRP A 362 -20.88 -1.10 -12.27
CA TRP A 362 -19.62 -1.77 -11.94
C TRP A 362 -19.28 -2.87 -12.96
N ASN A 363 -20.27 -3.63 -13.44
CA ASN A 363 -20.05 -4.66 -14.46
C ASN A 363 -19.53 -4.14 -15.80
N LEU A 364 -19.75 -2.85 -16.11
CA LEU A 364 -19.35 -2.27 -17.39
C LEU A 364 -17.85 -2.01 -17.47
N VAL A 365 -17.23 -1.59 -16.37
CA VAL A 365 -15.84 -1.07 -16.36
C VAL A 365 -15.00 -1.51 -15.16
N GLY A 366 -15.61 -2.22 -14.20
CA GLY A 366 -14.97 -2.88 -13.08
C GLY A 366 -14.11 -4.06 -13.49
N ASP A 367 -14.09 -5.07 -12.64
CA ASP A 367 -13.44 -6.35 -12.86
C ASP A 367 -14.33 -7.23 -13.77
N ASN A 368 -14.52 -6.81 -15.02
CA ASN A 368 -15.35 -7.53 -15.98
C ASN A 368 -14.72 -8.91 -16.30
N GLY A 369 -15.40 -9.99 -15.93
CA GLY A 369 -14.85 -11.36 -15.93
C GLY A 369 -14.48 -11.89 -14.54
N SER A 370 -14.59 -11.09 -13.47
CA SER A 370 -14.51 -11.60 -12.10
C SER A 370 -15.60 -12.65 -11.86
N SER A 371 -15.24 -13.75 -11.22
CA SER A 371 -16.23 -14.67 -10.63
C SER A 371 -16.94 -14.07 -9.40
N ASN A 372 -16.52 -12.88 -8.94
CA ASN A 372 -17.20 -12.10 -7.90
C ASN A 372 -18.15 -11.07 -8.54
N LEU A 373 -19.43 -11.43 -8.61
CA LEU A 373 -20.52 -10.55 -9.03
C LEU A 373 -20.66 -9.31 -8.10
N PRO A 374 -21.35 -8.23 -8.53
CA PRO A 374 -21.70 -7.10 -7.68
C PRO A 374 -22.33 -7.52 -6.35
N GLY A 375 -21.96 -6.85 -5.27
CA GLY A 375 -22.42 -7.15 -3.91
C GLY A 375 -21.73 -8.36 -3.25
N LEU A 376 -20.94 -9.16 -3.98
CA LEU A 376 -20.18 -10.26 -3.39
C LEU A 376 -18.86 -9.80 -2.76
N PRO A 377 -18.32 -10.57 -1.80
CA PRO A 377 -16.92 -10.53 -1.37
C PRO A 377 -15.92 -10.10 -2.44
N MET A 378 -15.19 -9.02 -2.16
CA MET A 378 -13.99 -8.69 -2.93
C MET A 378 -12.85 -9.67 -2.57
N ALA A 379 -11.95 -9.91 -3.52
CA ALA A 379 -10.74 -10.73 -3.33
C ALA A 379 -9.84 -10.18 -2.22
N TRP A 380 -9.21 -11.08 -1.46
CA TRP A 380 -8.48 -10.73 -0.24
C TRP A 380 -7.39 -9.71 -0.50
N ASN A 381 -6.60 -9.93 -1.55
CA ASN A 381 -5.50 -9.06 -1.95
C ASN A 381 -5.98 -7.61 -2.18
N ARG A 382 -7.15 -7.46 -2.80
CA ARG A 382 -7.79 -6.16 -3.08
C ARG A 382 -8.42 -5.54 -1.83
N ARG A 383 -8.96 -6.35 -0.91
CA ARG A 383 -9.40 -5.84 0.40
C ARG A 383 -8.22 -5.26 1.16
N MET A 384 -7.08 -5.94 1.21
CA MET A 384 -5.91 -5.45 1.93
C MET A 384 -5.39 -4.11 1.37
N MET A 385 -5.48 -3.87 0.05
CA MET A 385 -5.22 -2.54 -0.53
C MET A 385 -6.18 -1.45 -0.01
N VAL A 386 -7.45 -1.78 0.25
CA VAL A 386 -8.42 -0.87 0.89
C VAL A 386 -8.17 -0.73 2.39
N LEU A 387 -7.68 -1.77 3.07
CA LEU A 387 -7.34 -1.69 4.49
C LEU A 387 -6.07 -0.89 4.77
N ASP A 388 -5.08 -0.89 3.87
CA ASP A 388 -3.84 -0.15 4.07
C ASP A 388 -4.09 1.37 4.24
N GLY A 389 -4.97 1.96 3.40
CA GLY A 389 -5.35 3.36 3.57
C GLY A 389 -6.08 3.64 4.90
N LEU A 390 -6.95 2.73 5.34
CA LEU A 390 -7.56 2.81 6.68
C LEU A 390 -6.51 2.71 7.80
N HIS A 391 -5.52 1.82 7.68
CA HIS A 391 -4.43 1.69 8.65
C HIS A 391 -3.65 3.00 8.79
N LYS A 392 -3.34 3.67 7.67
CA LYS A 392 -2.63 4.96 7.68
C LYS A 392 -3.46 6.09 8.28
N LEU A 393 -4.74 6.20 7.92
CA LEU A 393 -5.62 7.22 8.49
C LEU A 393 -5.87 6.98 9.99
N ALA A 394 -6.18 5.76 10.42
CA ALA A 394 -6.38 5.43 11.83
C ALA A 394 -5.14 5.77 12.70
N THR A 395 -3.94 5.50 12.17
CA THR A 395 -2.66 5.87 12.80
C THR A 395 -2.42 7.39 12.78
N SER A 396 -2.95 8.11 11.79
CA SER A 396 -2.83 9.57 11.71
C SER A 396 -3.67 10.26 12.77
N HIS A 397 -4.90 9.78 13.00
CA HIS A 397 -5.81 10.30 14.03
C HIS A 397 -5.46 9.93 15.47
N GLU A 398 -4.37 9.18 15.70
CA GLU A 398 -3.77 9.00 17.03
C GLU A 398 -2.79 10.14 17.37
N THR A 399 -2.25 10.82 16.36
CA THR A 399 -1.26 11.89 16.56
C THR A 399 -1.89 13.14 17.17
N THR A 400 -1.15 13.83 18.04
CA THR A 400 -1.61 15.03 18.76
C THR A 400 -2.10 16.16 17.85
N ALA A 401 -1.60 16.24 16.62
CA ALA A 401 -1.97 17.27 15.66
C ALA A 401 -3.27 16.99 14.86
N ALA A 402 -3.69 15.72 14.76
CA ALA A 402 -4.85 15.29 13.97
C ALA A 402 -5.82 14.41 14.79
N PHE A 403 -5.75 14.51 16.12
CA PHE A 403 -6.36 13.57 17.05
C PHE A 403 -7.88 13.46 16.89
N ASP A 404 -8.35 12.28 16.51
CA ASP A 404 -9.75 11.88 16.52
C ASP A 404 -9.85 10.39 16.88
N SER A 405 -10.01 10.11 18.17
CA SER A 405 -10.16 8.75 18.67
C SER A 405 -11.44 8.06 18.19
N SER A 406 -12.48 8.81 17.80
CA SER A 406 -13.72 8.22 17.28
C SER A 406 -13.54 7.75 15.84
N LEU A 407 -12.88 8.56 15.00
CA LEU A 407 -12.58 8.22 13.62
C LEU A 407 -11.52 7.11 13.53
N SER A 408 -10.46 7.17 14.35
CA SER A 408 -9.48 6.09 14.48
C SER A 408 -10.14 4.76 14.86
N SER A 409 -10.99 4.76 15.90
CA SER A 409 -11.74 3.57 16.33
C SER A 409 -12.71 3.05 15.26
N ALA A 410 -13.33 3.95 14.48
CA ALA A 410 -14.22 3.57 13.39
C ALA A 410 -13.43 2.85 12.28
N TYR A 411 -12.30 3.42 11.83
CA TYR A 411 -11.41 2.79 10.85
C TYR A 411 -10.87 1.43 11.32
N ASP A 412 -10.49 1.32 12.59
CA ASP A 412 -10.11 0.03 13.19
C ASP A 412 -11.23 -1.01 13.18
N SER A 413 -12.49 -0.59 13.34
CA SER A 413 -13.62 -1.54 13.25
C SER A 413 -13.79 -2.13 11.84
N PHE A 414 -13.62 -1.31 10.78
CA PHE A 414 -13.67 -1.75 9.38
C PHE A 414 -12.49 -2.69 9.05
N ILE A 415 -11.29 -2.37 9.54
CA ILE A 415 -10.11 -3.24 9.43
C ILE A 415 -10.37 -4.57 10.13
N ALA A 416 -10.85 -4.55 11.38
CA ALA A 416 -11.03 -5.75 12.19
C ALA A 416 -12.03 -6.75 11.61
N VAL A 417 -13.12 -6.29 10.99
CA VAL A 417 -14.05 -7.19 10.28
C VAL A 417 -13.35 -7.93 9.15
N ASN A 418 -12.61 -7.22 8.30
CA ASN A 418 -12.02 -7.81 7.09
C ASN A 418 -10.79 -8.67 7.38
N VAL A 419 -9.91 -8.25 8.31
CA VAL A 419 -8.75 -9.05 8.74
C VAL A 419 -9.19 -10.33 9.45
N LYS A 420 -10.16 -10.25 10.37
CA LYS A 420 -10.70 -11.45 11.05
C LYS A 420 -11.45 -12.36 10.08
N GLY A 421 -12.14 -11.78 9.09
CA GLY A 421 -12.74 -12.52 7.99
C GLY A 421 -11.71 -13.37 7.24
N PHE A 422 -10.60 -12.77 6.83
CA PHE A 422 -9.51 -13.50 6.16
C PHE A 422 -8.92 -14.59 7.06
N ILE A 423 -8.65 -14.27 8.33
CA ILE A 423 -8.11 -15.23 9.31
C ILE A 423 -9.04 -16.43 9.53
N ALA A 424 -10.36 -16.24 9.46
CA ALA A 424 -11.34 -17.31 9.60
C ALA A 424 -11.53 -18.15 8.31
N ASP A 425 -11.19 -17.59 7.15
CA ASP A 425 -11.27 -18.23 5.83
C ASP A 425 -10.02 -19.09 5.54
N MET A 426 -8.86 -18.76 6.14
CA MET A 426 -7.64 -19.58 6.04
C MET A 426 -7.84 -21.01 6.57
N THR A 427 -7.51 -22.00 5.74
CA THR A 427 -7.62 -23.43 6.08
C THR A 427 -6.41 -23.92 6.90
N PRO A 428 -6.62 -24.49 8.10
CA PRO A 428 -5.57 -25.13 8.88
C PRO A 428 -4.98 -26.37 8.18
N THR A 429 -3.68 -26.34 7.87
CA THR A 429 -2.91 -27.45 7.26
C THR A 429 -1.58 -27.68 8.03
N TYR A 430 -0.73 -28.59 7.54
CA TYR A 430 0.58 -28.96 8.07
C TYR A 430 1.59 -29.11 6.92
N ALA A 431 2.84 -28.72 7.16
CA ALA A 431 3.96 -29.04 6.26
C ALA A 431 4.46 -30.48 6.48
N ASP A 432 5.28 -30.99 5.54
CA ASP A 432 5.87 -32.34 5.59
C ASP A 432 6.65 -32.64 6.89
N ASN A 433 7.19 -31.61 7.53
CA ASN A 433 7.90 -31.72 8.81
C ASN A 433 6.97 -31.73 10.04
N GLY A 434 5.65 -31.78 9.85
CA GLY A 434 4.64 -31.79 10.89
C GLY A 434 4.36 -30.44 11.55
N LEU A 435 5.01 -29.35 11.13
CA LEU A 435 4.72 -28.02 11.65
C LEU A 435 3.37 -27.52 11.10
N PRO A 436 2.55 -26.84 11.93
CA PRO A 436 1.28 -26.29 11.48
C PRO A 436 1.52 -25.15 10.49
N THR A 437 0.69 -25.08 9.46
CA THR A 437 0.70 -24.11 8.36
C THR A 437 -0.73 -23.72 7.96
N TYR A 438 -0.91 -22.69 7.15
CA TYR A 438 -2.17 -22.32 6.50
C TYR A 438 -2.10 -22.49 4.99
N ASP A 439 -3.26 -22.74 4.38
CA ASP A 439 -3.56 -22.57 2.96
C ASP A 439 -4.76 -21.60 2.86
N TRP A 440 -4.87 -20.85 1.77
CA TRP A 440 -6.00 -19.94 1.55
C TRP A 440 -6.23 -19.68 0.07
N ASP A 441 -7.49 -19.42 -0.26
CA ASP A 441 -7.95 -19.15 -1.60
C ASP A 441 -7.92 -17.65 -1.92
N TYR A 442 -7.90 -17.31 -3.21
CA TYR A 442 -7.94 -15.91 -3.71
C TYR A 442 -9.11 -15.07 -3.14
N THR A 443 -10.22 -15.73 -2.84
CA THR A 443 -11.49 -15.14 -2.40
C THR A 443 -12.26 -16.12 -1.55
N VAL A 444 -12.92 -15.61 -0.50
CA VAL A 444 -13.96 -16.29 0.32
C VAL A 444 -14.72 -17.38 -0.45
N ASN A 445 -14.73 -18.60 0.11
CA ASN A 445 -15.51 -19.76 -0.38
C ASN A 445 -15.25 -20.16 -1.84
N LYS A 446 -14.02 -20.08 -2.35
CA LYS A 446 -13.60 -20.76 -3.59
C LYS A 446 -12.66 -21.93 -3.30
N ASP A 447 -12.35 -22.72 -4.33
CA ASP A 447 -11.42 -23.86 -4.30
C ASP A 447 -10.33 -23.54 -5.34
N ASN A 448 -9.56 -22.48 -5.07
CA ASN A 448 -8.43 -22.00 -5.86
C ASN A 448 -7.39 -21.30 -4.95
N THR A 449 -6.41 -22.09 -4.49
CA THR A 449 -5.25 -21.62 -3.68
C THR A 449 -4.60 -20.37 -4.29
N GLU A 450 -4.18 -19.47 -3.43
CA GLU A 450 -3.68 -18.15 -3.82
C GLU A 450 -2.29 -18.20 -4.47
N GLU A 451 -2.02 -17.25 -5.38
CA GLU A 451 -0.70 -17.12 -6.02
C GLU A 451 0.35 -16.48 -5.09
N VAL A 452 1.49 -17.17 -4.95
CA VAL A 452 2.76 -16.63 -4.42
C VAL A 452 3.48 -15.83 -5.50
N LYS A 453 3.47 -16.33 -6.74
CA LYS A 453 3.95 -15.58 -7.90
C LYS A 453 3.10 -14.32 -8.05
N GLY A 454 3.67 -13.27 -8.65
CA GLY A 454 2.92 -12.03 -8.85
C GLY A 454 2.74 -11.26 -7.54
N GLN A 455 1.50 -10.95 -7.17
CA GLN A 455 1.22 -9.96 -6.13
C GLN A 455 0.00 -10.25 -5.25
N HIS A 456 -0.79 -11.30 -5.50
CA HIS A 456 -2.04 -11.48 -4.76
C HIS A 456 -1.80 -11.96 -3.32
N GLY A 457 -1.21 -13.15 -3.13
CA GLY A 457 -0.89 -13.66 -1.79
C GLY A 457 0.09 -12.77 -1.00
N PHE A 458 0.88 -11.96 -1.70
CA PHE A 458 1.68 -10.88 -1.13
C PHE A 458 0.83 -9.85 -0.37
N TRP A 459 -0.24 -9.33 -0.98
CA TRP A 459 -1.09 -8.31 -0.35
C TRP A 459 -1.85 -8.88 0.84
N ASP A 460 -2.25 -10.15 0.79
CA ASP A 460 -2.92 -10.83 1.90
C ASP A 460 -2.05 -10.85 3.16
N ILE A 461 -0.83 -11.40 3.02
CA ILE A 461 0.10 -11.50 4.14
C ILE A 461 0.60 -10.13 4.61
N LEU A 462 0.65 -9.13 3.71
CA LEU A 462 1.03 -7.77 4.04
C LEU A 462 -0.08 -7.08 4.86
N GLY A 463 -1.36 -7.25 4.50
CA GLY A 463 -2.48 -6.74 5.29
C GLY A 463 -2.51 -7.37 6.69
N VAL A 464 -2.29 -8.68 6.81
CA VAL A 464 -2.16 -9.37 8.11
C VAL A 464 -0.94 -8.87 8.91
N TRP A 465 0.20 -8.64 8.25
CA TRP A 465 1.39 -8.06 8.87
C TRP A 465 1.14 -6.64 9.39
N GLN A 466 0.46 -5.80 8.60
CA GLN A 466 0.09 -4.44 8.96
C GLN A 466 -0.86 -4.39 10.16
N ALA A 467 -1.82 -5.32 10.22
CA ALA A 467 -2.70 -5.50 11.38
C ALA A 467 -1.92 -5.96 12.62
N TRP A 468 -0.99 -6.93 12.49
CA TRP A 468 -0.08 -7.31 13.57
C TRP A 468 0.78 -6.14 14.07
N GLN A 469 1.34 -5.33 13.17
CA GLN A 469 2.11 -4.14 13.59
C GLN A 469 1.25 -3.12 14.34
N ARG A 470 -0.03 -2.98 13.97
CA ARG A 470 -0.94 -1.98 14.56
C ARG A 470 -1.46 -2.39 15.93
N ASN A 471 -2.18 -3.51 16.02
CA ASN A 471 -2.80 -3.98 17.26
C ASN A 471 -3.14 -5.49 17.19
N PRO A 472 -2.22 -6.40 17.57
CA PRO A 472 -2.43 -7.85 17.50
C PRO A 472 -3.71 -8.34 18.16
N THR A 473 -4.04 -7.77 19.33
CA THR A 473 -5.21 -8.16 20.13
C THR A 473 -6.51 -7.74 19.46
N LEU A 474 -6.59 -6.52 18.93
CA LEU A 474 -7.79 -6.00 18.28
C LEU A 474 -8.10 -6.75 16.98
N PHE A 475 -7.08 -7.10 16.19
CA PHE A 475 -7.24 -7.74 14.89
C PHE A 475 -7.18 -9.27 14.92
N GLY A 476 -6.80 -9.89 16.05
CA GLY A 476 -6.70 -11.34 16.20
C GLY A 476 -5.42 -11.96 15.63
N THR A 477 -4.45 -11.14 15.25
CA THR A 477 -3.17 -11.55 14.67
C THR A 477 -2.18 -11.99 15.75
N THR A 478 -2.49 -13.09 16.44
CA THR A 478 -1.66 -13.63 17.53
C THR A 478 -0.27 -14.09 17.05
N GLU A 479 0.73 -14.09 17.93
CA GLU A 479 2.07 -14.62 17.61
C GLU A 479 2.03 -16.07 17.09
N THR A 480 1.11 -16.92 17.60
CA THR A 480 0.91 -18.29 17.10
C THR A 480 0.40 -18.31 15.66
N LEU A 481 -0.53 -17.41 15.30
CA LEU A 481 -1.03 -17.26 13.93
C LEU A 481 0.09 -16.79 12.99
N MET A 482 0.86 -15.78 13.40
CA MET A 482 1.93 -15.23 12.59
C MET A 482 3.10 -16.22 12.41
N GLN A 483 3.44 -16.98 13.45
CA GLN A 483 4.38 -18.10 13.36
C GLN A 483 3.89 -19.17 12.38
N ARG A 484 2.59 -19.46 12.36
CA ARG A 484 1.98 -20.44 11.44
C ARG A 484 2.00 -19.97 9.98
N LEU A 485 1.80 -18.68 9.74
CA LEU A 485 2.03 -18.06 8.41
C LEU A 485 3.51 -18.12 8.00
N ALA A 486 4.44 -17.82 8.92
CA ALA A 486 5.87 -17.94 8.64
C ALA A 486 6.27 -19.40 8.34
N ASN A 487 5.66 -20.39 9.02
CA ASN A 487 5.84 -21.80 8.70
C ASN A 487 5.35 -22.13 7.28
N THR A 488 4.21 -21.61 6.84
CA THR A 488 3.73 -21.78 5.44
C THR A 488 4.79 -21.31 4.46
N MET A 489 5.35 -20.11 4.69
CA MET A 489 6.38 -19.55 3.82
C MET A 489 7.65 -20.42 3.78
N MET A 490 8.18 -20.79 4.95
CA MET A 490 9.45 -21.50 5.08
C MET A 490 9.37 -22.99 4.67
N TYR A 491 8.23 -23.65 4.86
CA TYR A 491 8.11 -25.11 4.77
C TYR A 491 7.05 -25.62 3.77
N VAL A 492 6.32 -24.73 3.11
CA VAL A 492 5.39 -25.08 2.01
C VAL A 492 5.77 -24.29 0.76
N VAL A 493 5.90 -22.97 0.84
CA VAL A 493 6.19 -22.10 -0.32
C VAL A 493 7.65 -22.20 -0.80
N LEU A 494 8.61 -22.46 0.09
CA LEU A 494 10.01 -22.64 -0.28
C LEU A 494 10.24 -24.03 -0.92
N GLU A 495 10.41 -24.08 -2.25
CA GLU A 495 10.76 -25.32 -2.97
C GLU A 495 12.20 -25.75 -2.63
N LYS A 496 13.14 -24.80 -2.72
CA LYS A 496 14.56 -24.97 -2.40
C LYS A 496 15.23 -23.61 -2.25
N GLN A 497 16.53 -23.58 -1.94
CA GLN A 497 17.25 -22.34 -1.68
C GLN A 497 17.06 -21.29 -2.80
N GLY A 498 16.43 -20.17 -2.45
CA GLY A 498 16.15 -19.06 -3.37
C GLY A 498 15.13 -19.35 -4.48
N LEU A 499 14.31 -20.39 -4.37
CA LEU A 499 13.26 -20.75 -5.33
C LEU A 499 11.96 -21.09 -4.59
N PHE A 500 10.86 -20.50 -5.04
CA PHE A 500 9.55 -20.58 -4.38
C PHE A 500 8.50 -21.15 -5.32
N TYR A 501 7.60 -21.98 -4.81
CA TYR A 501 6.44 -22.46 -5.56
C TYR A 501 5.54 -21.31 -6.01
N ALA A 502 4.74 -21.55 -7.05
CA ALA A 502 3.86 -20.54 -7.62
C ALA A 502 2.61 -20.28 -6.77
N PHE A 503 2.19 -21.24 -5.95
CA PHE A 503 0.99 -21.20 -5.12
C PHE A 503 1.27 -21.48 -3.63
N ILE A 504 0.35 -21.03 -2.76
CA ILE A 504 0.46 -21.17 -1.30
C ILE A 504 0.47 -22.63 -0.84
N ASP A 505 -0.24 -23.52 -1.55
CA ASP A 505 -0.29 -24.96 -1.29
C ASP A 505 1.04 -25.72 -1.55
N GLY A 506 2.08 -25.03 -2.03
CA GLY A 506 3.38 -25.64 -2.33
C GLY A 506 3.42 -26.30 -3.71
N THR A 507 2.57 -25.88 -4.65
CA THR A 507 2.58 -26.38 -6.03
C THR A 507 3.02 -25.34 -7.06
N SER A 508 3.48 -25.86 -8.20
CA SER A 508 3.78 -25.12 -9.43
C SER A 508 3.32 -25.93 -10.63
N THR A 509 2.91 -25.27 -11.71
CA THR A 509 2.53 -25.92 -12.98
C THR A 509 3.51 -25.54 -14.11
N VAL A 510 3.30 -26.09 -15.30
CA VAL A 510 4.06 -25.66 -16.50
C VAL A 510 3.66 -24.25 -16.95
N ALA A 511 2.40 -23.84 -16.72
CA ALA A 511 1.93 -22.48 -16.98
C ALA A 511 2.32 -21.51 -15.86
N ASP A 512 2.46 -22.04 -14.63
CA ASP A 512 2.69 -21.30 -13.40
C ASP A 512 3.93 -21.87 -12.69
N PRO A 513 5.15 -21.65 -13.25
CA PRO A 513 6.37 -22.22 -12.71
C PRO A 513 6.83 -21.50 -11.43
N SER A 514 7.63 -22.20 -10.64
CA SER A 514 8.30 -21.66 -9.45
C SER A 514 9.13 -20.41 -9.76
N VAL A 515 9.11 -19.44 -8.84
CA VAL A 515 9.71 -18.11 -9.01
C VAL A 515 11.05 -17.96 -8.29
N THR A 516 12.00 -17.25 -8.91
CA THR A 516 13.37 -17.01 -8.42
C THR A 516 13.54 -15.67 -7.70
N TYR A 517 12.44 -15.02 -7.34
CA TYR A 517 12.37 -13.78 -6.57
C TYR A 517 10.97 -13.64 -5.98
N LEU A 518 10.84 -12.83 -4.93
CA LEU A 518 9.56 -12.41 -4.35
C LEU A 518 9.55 -10.89 -4.18
N TRP A 519 8.39 -10.31 -3.87
CA TRP A 519 8.35 -8.95 -3.33
C TRP A 519 9.13 -8.89 -2.01
N GLY A 520 9.82 -7.78 -1.75
CA GLY A 520 10.75 -7.69 -0.64
C GLY A 520 10.07 -7.85 0.73
N GLU A 521 8.81 -7.42 0.86
CA GLU A 521 8.05 -7.43 2.11
C GLU A 521 7.65 -8.84 2.56
N TRP A 522 7.72 -9.87 1.69
CA TRP A 522 7.65 -11.27 2.13
C TRP A 522 8.68 -11.56 3.22
N ALA A 523 9.82 -10.87 3.19
CA ALA A 523 10.88 -11.04 4.17
C ALA A 523 10.51 -10.57 5.59
N TYR A 524 9.40 -9.86 5.79
CA TYR A 524 8.97 -9.37 7.10
C TYR A 524 8.62 -10.50 8.08
N TYR A 525 8.08 -11.61 7.57
CA TYR A 525 7.86 -12.84 8.35
C TYR A 525 9.17 -13.50 8.82
N GLY A 526 10.31 -13.00 8.34
CA GLY A 526 11.63 -13.26 8.90
C GLY A 526 11.75 -12.94 10.40
N LYS A 527 10.86 -12.10 10.96
CA LYS A 527 10.70 -11.92 12.41
C LYS A 527 10.56 -13.26 13.16
N TRP A 528 9.75 -14.17 12.64
CA TRP A 528 9.47 -15.48 13.26
C TRP A 528 10.46 -16.56 12.81
N ILE A 529 10.97 -16.45 11.58
CA ILE A 529 11.91 -17.43 11.02
C ILE A 529 13.04 -16.67 10.29
N VAL A 530 14.15 -16.39 10.99
CA VAL A 530 15.28 -15.63 10.43
C VAL A 530 15.81 -16.23 9.12
N SER A 531 15.77 -17.55 8.97
CA SER A 531 16.16 -18.22 7.72
C SER A 531 15.26 -17.88 6.53
N TRP A 532 13.98 -17.56 6.73
CA TRP A 532 13.07 -17.15 5.67
C TRP A 532 13.52 -15.82 5.04
N TYR A 533 13.81 -14.79 5.86
CA TYR A 533 14.40 -13.53 5.36
C TYR A 533 15.66 -13.78 4.52
N ARG A 534 16.53 -14.69 4.96
CA ARG A 534 17.73 -15.06 4.20
C ARG A 534 17.38 -15.71 2.85
N GLN A 535 16.33 -16.55 2.75
CA GLN A 535 15.90 -17.11 1.46
C GLN A 535 15.38 -16.03 0.51
N VAL A 536 14.50 -15.13 0.98
CA VAL A 536 13.97 -14.02 0.19
C VAL A 536 15.11 -13.13 -0.30
N ALA A 537 16.05 -12.77 0.59
CA ALA A 537 17.18 -11.91 0.23
C ALA A 537 18.19 -12.60 -0.72
N ILE A 538 18.42 -13.90 -0.60
CA ILE A 538 19.24 -14.68 -1.54
C ILE A 538 18.64 -14.66 -2.95
N ALA A 539 17.34 -14.94 -3.08
CA ALA A 539 16.62 -14.89 -4.35
C ALA A 539 16.64 -13.47 -4.95
N ASN A 540 16.37 -12.49 -4.11
CA ASN A 540 16.24 -11.09 -4.53
C ASN A 540 17.58 -10.42 -4.84
N LYS A 541 18.73 -10.98 -4.45
CA LYS A 541 20.08 -10.41 -4.70
C LYS A 541 20.34 -10.10 -6.17
N ALA A 542 19.94 -10.99 -7.09
CA ALA A 542 20.09 -10.78 -8.54
C ALA A 542 19.06 -9.80 -9.13
N ASN A 543 18.10 -9.37 -8.31
CA ASN A 543 16.91 -8.63 -8.69
C ASN A 543 16.83 -7.22 -8.05
N LEU A 544 17.83 -6.81 -7.25
CA LEU A 544 17.87 -5.52 -6.55
C LEU A 544 17.80 -4.29 -7.48
N SER A 545 18.11 -4.46 -8.77
CA SER A 545 17.98 -3.45 -9.82
C SER A 545 16.63 -3.47 -10.56
N LYS A 546 15.77 -4.48 -10.34
CA LYS A 546 14.44 -4.57 -10.97
C LYS A 546 13.44 -3.56 -10.41
N GLY A 547 13.63 -3.12 -9.16
CA GLY A 547 12.78 -2.10 -8.56
C GLY A 547 12.98 -1.96 -7.06
N LEU A 548 12.49 -0.84 -6.53
CA LEU A 548 12.58 -0.48 -5.12
C LEU A 548 11.82 -1.44 -4.19
N TRP A 549 10.72 -2.02 -4.69
CA TRP A 549 9.93 -3.08 -4.05
C TRP A 549 10.70 -4.39 -3.81
N VAL A 550 11.86 -4.58 -4.44
CA VAL A 550 12.73 -5.74 -4.18
C VAL A 550 13.75 -5.43 -3.08
N SER A 551 14.35 -4.25 -3.12
CA SER A 551 15.56 -3.91 -2.37
C SER A 551 15.30 -3.19 -1.05
N THR A 552 14.40 -2.21 -1.04
CA THR A 552 14.14 -1.39 0.16
C THR A 552 13.53 -2.18 1.32
N PRO A 553 12.56 -3.10 1.10
CA PRO A 553 12.01 -3.90 2.19
C PRO A 553 13.05 -4.82 2.84
N LEU A 554 14.06 -5.26 2.09
CA LEU A 554 15.18 -6.06 2.63
C LEU A 554 16.11 -5.21 3.49
N ILE A 555 16.40 -3.97 3.09
CA ILE A 555 17.14 -2.99 3.89
C ILE A 555 16.39 -2.67 5.19
N TRP A 556 15.07 -2.46 5.09
CA TRP A 556 14.21 -2.23 6.25
C TRP A 556 14.21 -3.44 7.20
N ALA A 557 14.03 -4.66 6.67
CA ALA A 557 14.03 -5.88 7.48
C ALA A 557 15.40 -6.13 8.14
N LYS A 558 16.50 -5.93 7.41
CA LYS A 558 17.87 -5.94 7.94
C LYS A 558 18.01 -5.01 9.14
N ASN A 559 17.48 -3.78 9.06
CA ASN A 559 17.49 -2.86 10.18
C ASN A 559 16.67 -3.39 11.37
N LYS A 560 15.48 -3.96 11.14
CA LYS A 560 14.64 -4.50 12.22
C LYS A 560 15.25 -5.70 12.95
N PHE A 561 16.11 -6.49 12.30
CA PHE A 561 16.90 -7.51 13.00
C PHE A 561 17.95 -6.90 13.96
N VAL A 562 18.52 -5.74 13.62
CA VAL A 562 19.50 -5.06 14.48
C VAL A 562 18.84 -4.29 15.61
N THR A 563 17.73 -3.59 15.35
CA THR A 563 17.02 -2.80 16.38
C THR A 563 16.07 -3.62 17.23
N ALA A 564 15.68 -4.82 16.78
CA ALA A 564 14.59 -5.65 17.32
C ALA A 564 13.18 -5.00 17.33
N THR A 565 13.01 -3.80 16.76
CA THR A 565 11.76 -3.00 16.79
C THR A 565 10.88 -3.21 15.55
N TRP A 566 10.29 -4.41 15.44
CA TRP A 566 9.44 -4.82 14.31
C TRP A 566 8.05 -4.14 14.27
N ALA A 567 7.55 -3.73 15.43
CA ALA A 567 6.48 -2.75 15.60
C ALA A 567 7.05 -1.62 16.46
N GLY A 568 6.74 -0.36 16.14
CA GLY A 568 7.32 0.78 16.83
C GLY A 568 6.79 2.12 16.35
N GLU A 569 7.35 3.20 16.90
CA GLU A 569 6.86 4.59 16.79
C GLU A 569 6.36 4.97 15.39
N PHE A 570 7.15 4.72 14.34
CA PHE A 570 6.83 5.13 12.97
C PHE A 570 6.11 4.07 12.12
N THR A 571 6.00 2.82 12.57
CA THR A 571 5.26 1.78 11.82
C THR A 571 3.74 2.01 11.91
N ASN A 572 2.93 1.09 11.36
CA ASN A 572 1.47 1.06 11.59
C ASN A 572 1.06 0.91 13.08
N GLY A 573 2.02 0.80 13.99
CA GLY A 573 1.79 0.71 15.43
C GLY A 573 1.17 1.98 16.01
N ALA A 574 0.32 1.79 17.03
CA ALA A 574 -0.14 2.84 17.93
C ALA A 574 1.05 3.38 18.76
N GLY A 575 1.89 4.19 18.12
CA GLY A 575 3.20 4.63 18.62
C GLY A 575 3.17 5.86 19.52
N TYR A 576 2.09 6.63 19.48
CA TYR A 576 1.79 7.73 20.41
C TYR A 576 0.27 7.82 20.52
N ILE A 577 -0.29 7.37 21.65
CA ILE A 577 -1.69 7.67 21.99
C ILE A 577 -1.66 9.02 22.73
N ALA A 578 -2.20 10.06 22.11
CA ALA A 578 -2.41 11.32 22.82
C ALA A 578 -3.37 11.09 24.02
N GLY A 579 -2.91 11.41 25.23
CA GLY A 579 -3.72 11.29 26.45
C GLY A 579 -3.52 10.01 27.29
N THR A 580 -2.38 9.32 27.17
CA THR A 580 -1.95 8.27 28.11
C THR A 580 -0.66 8.63 28.89
N GLU A 581 -0.47 9.93 29.17
CA GLU A 581 0.39 10.40 30.28
C GLU A 581 -0.40 10.40 31.59
#